data_AF-W4RNC5-F1
#
_entry.id   AF-W4RNC5-F1
#
_cell.length_a   1.000
_cell.length_b   1.000
_cell.length_c   1.000
_cell.angle_alpha   90.00
_cell.angle_beta   90.00
_cell.angle_gamma   90.00
#
_symmetry.space_group_name_H-M   'P 1'
#
loop_
_entity.id
_entity.type
_entity.pdbx_description
1 polymer ?
#
loop_
_entity_poly.entity_id
_entity_poly.type
_entity_poly.pdbx_seq_one_letter_code
_entity_poly.pdbx_strand_id
1 'polypeptide(L)'
;MSQFLVKEGVKNQIRKGEKLVTTHCCYCGMQCGMHIRVDEKNNKVVGVEPRYDWVLTKGKMCPKGVTAYQTIDHPDRIKTPLIKKNGKFVEATWMKLWI
;
A
#
# COMPACT_ATOMS: atom_id res chain seq x y z
N MET A 1 -15.32 -21.40 17.52
CA MET A 1 -14.45 -20.86 16.45
C MET A 1 -14.38 -19.32 16.41
N SER A 2 -14.66 -18.61 17.50
CA SER A 2 -14.66 -17.13 17.59
C SER A 2 -13.44 -16.53 18.31
N GLN A 3 -12.51 -17.36 18.77
CA GLN A 3 -11.43 -16.96 19.68
C GLN A 3 -10.32 -16.11 19.03
N PHE A 4 -10.30 -16.04 17.69
CA PHE A 4 -9.38 -15.20 16.90
C PHE A 4 -10.07 -14.00 16.25
N LEU A 5 -11.19 -13.55 16.82
CA LEU A 5 -11.79 -12.28 16.44
C LEU A 5 -11.06 -11.12 17.12
N VAL A 6 -10.89 -10.02 16.40
CA VAL A 6 -10.39 -8.79 17.01
C VAL A 6 -11.38 -8.35 18.08
N LYS A 7 -10.87 -7.98 19.26
CA LYS A 7 -11.70 -7.50 20.38
C LYS A 7 -12.50 -6.28 19.94
N GLU A 8 -13.73 -6.18 20.40
CA GLU A 8 -14.54 -4.98 20.16
C GLU A 8 -13.88 -3.74 20.78
N GLY A 9 -14.04 -2.60 20.12
CA GLY A 9 -13.45 -1.34 20.56
C GLY A 9 -11.95 -1.18 20.28
N VAL A 10 -11.30 -2.13 19.60
CA VAL A 10 -9.92 -1.94 19.12
C VAL A 10 -9.87 -0.79 18.12
N LYS A 11 -9.05 0.20 18.43
CA LYS A 11 -8.83 1.39 17.60
C LYS A 11 -7.50 1.28 16.85
N ASN A 12 -7.43 1.98 15.72
CA ASN A 12 -6.19 2.14 14.98
C ASN A 12 -5.10 2.82 15.81
N GLN A 13 -3.88 2.32 15.69
CA GLN A 13 -2.72 2.89 16.37
C GLN A 13 -2.28 4.18 15.67
N ILE A 14 -2.43 5.32 16.35
CA ILE A 14 -1.98 6.62 15.85
C ILE A 14 -0.59 6.90 16.43
N ARG A 15 0.38 7.15 15.56
CA ARG A 15 1.76 7.49 15.95
C ARG A 15 2.01 8.97 15.67
N LYS A 16 2.75 9.63 16.57
CA LYS A 16 3.07 11.06 16.44
C LYS A 16 3.93 11.29 15.19
N GLY A 17 3.54 12.25 14.36
CA GLY A 17 4.26 12.59 13.12
C GLY A 17 3.94 11.67 11.93
N GLU A 18 2.95 10.79 12.07
CA GLU A 18 2.41 9.99 10.97
C GLU A 18 0.95 10.35 10.71
N LYS A 19 0.59 10.43 9.43
CA LYS A 19 -0.79 10.51 8.96
C LYS A 19 -1.27 9.14 8.47
N LEU A 20 -2.50 8.78 8.81
CA LEU A 20 -3.18 7.59 8.28
C LEU A 20 -4.00 7.95 7.04
N VAL A 21 -3.72 7.29 5.91
CA VAL A 21 -4.45 7.47 4.64
C VAL A 21 -5.24 6.20 4.34
N THR A 22 -6.57 6.31 4.30
CA THR A 22 -7.49 5.19 4.08
C THR A 22 -7.40 4.64 2.66
N THR A 23 -7.22 3.32 2.54
CA THR A 23 -7.23 2.60 1.27
C THR A 23 -7.60 1.12 1.46
N HIS A 24 -7.41 0.31 0.43
CA HIS A 24 -7.55 -1.14 0.42
C HIS A 24 -6.29 -1.82 -0.12
N CYS A 25 -6.11 -3.09 0.21
CA CYS A 25 -5.04 -3.94 -0.31
C CYS A 25 -5.22 -4.24 -1.80
N CYS A 26 -4.16 -4.03 -2.58
CA CYS A 26 -4.13 -4.25 -4.03
C CYS A 26 -3.73 -5.68 -4.45
N TYR A 27 -3.38 -6.57 -3.51
CA TYR A 27 -2.82 -7.89 -3.87
C TYR A 27 -3.83 -8.95 -4.27
N CYS A 28 -5.06 -8.92 -3.76
CA CYS A 28 -6.06 -9.92 -4.07
C CYS A 28 -7.48 -9.36 -3.98
N GLY A 29 -8.45 -10.09 -4.56
CA GLY A 29 -9.85 -9.67 -4.61
C GLY A 29 -10.54 -9.49 -3.25
N MET A 30 -9.93 -9.99 -2.16
CA MET A 30 -10.45 -9.78 -0.79
C MET A 30 -10.44 -8.31 -0.37
N GLN A 31 -9.53 -7.50 -0.96
CA GLN A 31 -9.47 -6.05 -0.75
C GLN A 31 -9.51 -5.67 0.74
N CYS A 32 -8.60 -6.22 1.54
CA CYS A 32 -8.53 -5.94 2.97
C CYS A 32 -8.42 -4.42 3.22
N GLY A 33 -9.24 -3.89 4.12
CA GLY A 33 -9.18 -2.48 4.50
C GLY A 33 -7.88 -2.17 5.23
N MET A 34 -7.23 -1.07 4.86
CA MET A 34 -6.00 -0.61 5.50
C MET A 34 -5.89 0.91 5.53
N HIS A 35 -5.01 1.41 6.39
CA HIS A 35 -4.44 2.73 6.28
C HIS A 35 -2.97 2.63 5.89
N ILE A 36 -2.54 3.47 4.96
CA ILE A 36 -1.13 3.74 4.71
C ILE A 36 -0.66 4.75 5.76
N ARG A 37 0.47 4.45 6.41
CA ARG A 37 1.16 5.37 7.31
C ARG A 37 2.11 6.24 6.50
N VAL A 38 1.91 7.54 6.54
CA VAL A 38 2.73 8.53 5.84
C VAL A 38 3.43 9.41 6.87
N ASP A 39 4.75 9.49 6.83
CA ASP A 39 5.53 10.43 7.65
C ASP A 39 5.26 11.87 7.18
N GLU A 40 4.81 12.72 8.09
CA GLU A 40 4.39 14.09 7.77
C GLU A 40 5.56 15.02 7.42
N LYS A 41 6.79 14.70 7.84
CA LYS A 41 7.97 15.55 7.60
C LYS A 41 8.54 15.38 6.20
N ASN A 42 8.61 14.14 5.72
CA ASN A 42 9.26 13.80 4.45
C ASN A 42 8.29 13.24 3.40
N ASN A 43 7.00 13.12 3.74
CA ASN A 43 5.95 12.59 2.88
C ASN A 43 6.23 11.17 2.35
N LYS A 44 6.96 10.36 3.12
CA LYS A 44 7.27 8.97 2.78
C LYS A 44 6.28 8.01 3.40
N VAL A 45 6.03 6.92 2.70
CA VAL A 45 5.23 5.81 3.23
C VAL A 45 6.11 4.97 4.15
N VAL A 46 5.71 4.83 5.41
CA VAL A 46 6.50 4.15 6.46
C VAL A 46 5.86 2.89 6.99
N GLY A 47 4.63 2.57 6.56
CA GLY A 47 3.98 1.34 6.98
C GLY A 47 2.50 1.24 6.64
N VAL A 48 1.88 0.23 7.22
CA VAL A 48 0.45 -0.07 7.09
C VAL A 48 -0.16 -0.22 8.49
N GLU A 49 -1.40 0.20 8.63
CA GLU A 49 -2.25 -0.10 9.78
C GLU A 49 -3.53 -0.80 9.30
N PRO A 50 -3.91 -1.96 9.86
CA PRO A 50 -5.16 -2.63 9.48
C PRO A 50 -6.38 -1.81 9.87
N ARG A 51 -7.42 -1.79 9.03
CA ARG A 51 -8.68 -1.11 9.37
C ARG A 51 -9.59 -2.00 10.22
N TYR A 52 -9.78 -1.61 11.47
CA TYR A 52 -10.66 -2.32 12.40
C TYR A 52 -12.15 -2.04 12.15
N ASP A 53 -12.45 -0.92 11.50
CA ASP A 53 -13.79 -0.52 11.04
C ASP A 53 -14.23 -1.21 9.74
N TRP A 54 -13.32 -1.89 9.04
CA TRP A 54 -13.62 -2.51 7.75
C TRP A 54 -14.50 -3.76 7.91
N VAL A 55 -15.69 -3.75 7.31
CA VAL A 55 -16.73 -4.78 7.48
C VAL A 55 -16.27 -6.20 7.12
N LEU A 56 -15.43 -6.35 6.09
CA LEU A 56 -15.01 -7.67 5.58
C LEU A 56 -13.93 -8.33 6.42
N THR A 57 -12.90 -7.57 6.82
CA THR A 57 -11.72 -8.15 7.48
C THR A 57 -11.61 -7.81 8.95
N LYS A 58 -12.30 -6.75 9.43
CA LYS A 58 -12.30 -6.31 10.84
C LYS A 58 -10.89 -6.26 11.43
N GLY A 59 -9.95 -5.67 10.70
CA GLY A 59 -8.54 -5.55 11.10
C GLY A 59 -7.67 -6.77 10.81
N LYS A 60 -8.21 -7.86 10.26
CA LYS A 60 -7.38 -9.00 9.82
C LYS A 60 -6.65 -8.67 8.53
N MET A 61 -5.38 -9.05 8.46
CA MET A 61 -4.55 -8.82 7.30
C MET A 61 -3.54 -9.97 7.15
N CYS A 62 -3.34 -10.45 5.93
CA CYS A 62 -2.33 -11.46 5.64
C CYS A 62 -0.93 -10.83 5.54
N PRO A 63 0.15 -11.63 5.57
CA PRO A 63 1.52 -11.11 5.48
C PRO A 63 1.75 -10.23 4.25
N LYS A 64 1.13 -10.57 3.09
CA LYS A 64 1.21 -9.76 1.88
C LYS A 64 0.64 -8.35 2.09
N GLY A 65 -0.51 -8.23 2.76
CA GLY A 65 -1.11 -6.93 3.03
C GLY A 65 -0.26 -6.06 3.95
N VAL A 66 0.34 -6.67 4.99
CA VAL A 66 1.19 -5.96 5.95
C VAL A 66 2.46 -5.40 5.28
N THR A 67 2.99 -6.07 4.27
CA THR A 67 4.19 -5.63 3.52
C THR A 67 3.88 -4.84 2.25
N ALA A 68 2.61 -4.58 1.93
CA ALA A 68 2.21 -3.95 0.66
C ALA A 68 2.91 -2.62 0.36
N TYR A 69 3.12 -1.81 1.40
CA TYR A 69 3.77 -0.52 1.29
C TYR A 69 5.23 -0.58 0.82
N GLN A 70 5.93 -1.71 1.02
CA GLN A 70 7.34 -1.86 0.66
C GLN A 70 7.57 -1.82 -0.86
N THR A 71 6.53 -2.09 -1.66
CA THR A 71 6.61 -2.02 -3.13
C THR A 71 6.81 -0.61 -3.66
N ILE A 72 6.45 0.42 -2.90
CA ILE A 72 6.52 1.83 -3.31
C ILE A 72 7.97 2.28 -3.49
N ASP A 73 8.88 1.79 -2.64
CA ASP A 73 10.30 2.16 -2.63
C ASP A 73 11.22 1.01 -3.09
N HIS A 74 10.66 -0.02 -3.74
CA HIS A 74 11.46 -1.12 -4.29
C HIS A 74 12.50 -0.59 -5.30
N PRO A 75 13.75 -1.08 -5.27
CA PRO A 75 14.81 -0.61 -6.19
C PRO A 75 14.43 -0.76 -7.66
N ASP A 76 13.75 -1.85 -8.01
CA ASP A 76 13.34 -2.14 -9.40
C ASP A 76 12.04 -1.44 -9.82
N ARG A 77 11.51 -0.50 -9.02
CA ARG A 77 10.29 0.21 -9.38
C ARG A 77 10.53 1.05 -10.64
N ILE A 78 9.73 0.81 -11.67
CA ILE A 78 9.74 1.58 -12.92
C ILE A 78 9.22 3.00 -12.60
N LYS A 79 10.11 3.99 -12.72
CA LYS A 79 9.83 5.41 -12.45
C LYS A 79 9.73 6.25 -13.72
N THR A 80 10.22 5.72 -14.84
CA THR A 80 10.25 6.37 -16.15
C THR A 80 9.51 5.51 -17.17
N PRO A 81 8.84 6.12 -18.17
CA PRO A 81 8.26 5.37 -19.27
C PRO A 81 9.33 4.63 -20.06
N LEU A 82 9.02 3.42 -20.54
CA LEU A 82 9.94 2.58 -21.32
C LEU A 82 9.32 2.21 -22.67
N ILE A 83 10.11 2.33 -23.75
CA ILE A 83 9.72 1.91 -25.11
C ILE A 83 10.62 0.76 -25.56
N LYS A 84 10.05 -0.26 -26.20
CA LYS A 84 10.81 -1.38 -26.76
C LYS A 84 11.35 -1.01 -28.15
N LYS A 85 12.69 -0.97 -28.31
CA LYS A 85 13.37 -0.74 -29.59
C LYS A 85 14.39 -1.84 -29.84
N ASN A 86 14.33 -2.48 -31.00
CA ASN A 86 15.24 -3.56 -31.38
C ASN A 86 15.41 -4.62 -30.27
N GLY A 87 14.31 -5.00 -29.63
CA GLY A 87 14.29 -6.01 -28.56
C GLY A 87 14.70 -5.52 -27.16
N LYS A 88 15.19 -4.29 -26.99
CA LYS A 88 15.60 -3.72 -25.69
C LYS A 88 14.65 -2.61 -25.23
N PHE A 89 14.43 -2.50 -23.92
CA PHE A 89 13.72 -1.37 -23.33
C PHE A 89 14.67 -0.18 -23.17
N VAL A 90 14.23 0.98 -23.66
CA VAL A 90 14.92 2.26 -23.50
C VAL A 90 14.00 3.27 -22.84
N GLU A 91 14.55 4.14 -22.01
CA GLU A 91 13.79 5.21 -21.37
C GLU A 91 13.20 6.18 -22.40
N ALA A 92 12.00 6.68 -22.12
CA ALA A 92 11.28 7.62 -22.94
C ALA A 92 10.61 8.71 -22.10
N THR A 93 10.26 9.80 -22.76
CA THR A 93 9.42 10.84 -22.17
C THR A 93 7.95 10.50 -22.36
N TRP A 94 7.08 10.97 -21.46
CA TRP A 94 5.64 10.77 -21.59
C TRP A 94 5.12 11.26 -22.93
N MET A 95 5.48 12.46 -23.39
CA MET A 95 5.02 13.00 -24.68
C MET A 95 5.33 12.07 -25.87
N LYS A 96 6.46 11.34 -25.83
CA LYS A 96 6.88 10.42 -26.88
C LYS A 96 6.17 9.07 -26.84
N LEU A 97 5.53 8.72 -25.72
CA LEU A 97 4.81 7.44 -25.56
C LEU A 97 3.36 7.50 -26.04
N TRP A 98 2.80 8.70 -26.14
CA TRP A 98 1.41 8.96 -26.54
C TRP A 98 1.25 9.28 -28.03
N ILE A 99 2.36 9.30 -28.78
CA ILE A 99 2.43 9.47 -30.25
C ILE A 99 2.92 8.15 -30.83
#